data_AF-A0A7K8NVX2-F1
#
_entry.id   AF-A0A7K8NVX2-F1
#
_cell.length_a   1.000
_cell.length_b   1.000
_cell.length_c   1.000
_cell.angle_alpha   90.00
_cell.angle_beta   90.00
_cell.angle_gamma   90.00
#
_symmetry.space_group_name_H-M   'P 1'
#
loop_
_entity.id
_entity.type
_entity.pdbx_description
1 polymer ?
#
loop_
_entity_poly.entity_id
_entity_poly.type
_entity_poly.pdbx_seq_one_letter_code
_entity_poly.pdbx_strand_id
1 'polypeptide(L)'
;AAALPAAVLAVVLGAALCPALRAAPLPEFSGDQDFQLFLRKNLEFTRKLRGDVAALQRAVCDTFQLCEEEELLLVRQHLGIAQAPLEQCHSRSFQAEACFSQICAGLLHYHGSLASVLELLPAHAGLVERLQLDAANLSSNIQQQMEDLGLATVTYPAEGRGALPAFSSRFHQQVGGFFILANFQRFLETAYRALRHLA
;
A
#
# COMPACT_ATOMS: atom_id res chain seq x y z
N ALA A 1 68.50 -5.45 30.56
CA ALA A 1 68.13 -5.31 29.15
C ALA A 1 66.69 -5.78 28.99
N ALA A 2 65.84 -4.85 28.53
CA ALA A 2 64.55 -5.01 27.86
C ALA A 2 63.44 -5.89 28.49
N ALA A 3 62.57 -5.25 29.28
CA ALA A 3 61.19 -5.66 29.48
C ALA A 3 60.39 -5.56 28.17
N LEU A 4 59.70 -6.64 27.79
CA LEU A 4 58.74 -6.66 26.69
C LEU A 4 57.47 -5.87 27.09
N PRO A 5 56.95 -4.95 26.27
CA PRO A 5 55.79 -4.16 26.65
C PRO A 5 54.51 -4.98 26.46
N ALA A 6 53.78 -5.17 27.56
CA ALA A 6 52.43 -5.76 27.61
C ALA A 6 51.35 -4.99 26.81
N ALA A 7 51.73 -3.90 26.14
CA ALA A 7 50.82 -3.04 25.37
C ALA A 7 50.43 -3.61 24.00
N VAL A 8 51.16 -4.60 23.47
CA VAL A 8 50.90 -5.13 22.11
C VAL A 8 49.77 -6.16 22.09
N LEU A 9 49.52 -6.87 23.20
CA LEU A 9 48.48 -7.91 23.25
C LEU A 9 47.04 -7.36 23.36
N ALA A 10 46.86 -6.12 23.83
CA ALA A 10 45.54 -5.54 24.02
C ALA A 10 44.90 -5.02 22.71
N VAL A 11 45.69 -4.75 21.68
CA VAL A 11 45.18 -4.23 20.40
C VAL A 11 44.60 -5.35 19.51
N VAL A 12 45.06 -6.59 19.68
CA VAL A 12 44.62 -7.71 18.83
C VAL A 12 43.23 -8.25 19.24
N LEU A 13 42.80 -8.05 20.48
CA LEU A 13 41.50 -8.54 20.98
C LEU A 13 40.34 -7.56 20.77
N GLY A 14 40.60 -6.27 20.48
CA GLY A 14 39.56 -5.28 20.20
C GLY A 14 38.97 -5.37 18.78
N ALA A 15 39.69 -5.99 17.83
CA ALA A 15 39.25 -6.07 16.44
C ALA A 15 38.29 -7.25 16.16
N ALA A 16 38.11 -8.18 17.11
CA ALA A 16 37.33 -9.39 16.91
C ALA A 16 35.84 -9.27 17.28
N LEU A 17 35.39 -8.13 17.81
CA LEU A 17 34.04 -7.97 18.37
C LEU A 17 33.17 -6.90 17.68
N CYS A 18 33.61 -6.34 16.56
CA CYS A 18 32.73 -5.57 15.70
C CYS A 18 32.24 -6.46 14.56
N PRO A 19 31.05 -7.10 14.66
CA PRO A 19 30.38 -7.50 13.45
C PRO A 19 30.17 -6.21 12.67
N ALA A 20 30.90 -6.05 11.57
CA ALA A 20 30.56 -5.07 10.56
C ALA A 20 29.09 -5.34 10.24
N LEU A 21 28.21 -4.44 10.68
CA LEU A 21 26.88 -4.28 10.14
C LEU A 21 27.10 -3.96 8.67
N ARG A 22 27.30 -5.01 7.86
CA ARG A 22 27.12 -4.98 6.43
C ARG A 22 25.63 -4.70 6.27
N ALA A 23 25.28 -3.42 6.22
CA ALA A 23 24.16 -3.01 5.40
C ALA A 23 24.45 -3.63 4.04
N ALA A 24 23.70 -4.67 3.69
CA ALA A 24 23.72 -5.17 2.33
C ALA A 24 23.41 -3.95 1.45
N PRO A 25 24.22 -3.64 0.43
CA PRO A 25 23.87 -2.59 -0.50
C PRO A 25 22.46 -2.91 -0.99
N LEU A 26 21.55 -1.95 -0.84
CA LEU A 26 20.26 -2.03 -1.51
C LEU A 26 20.57 -2.33 -2.98
N PRO A 27 19.86 -3.24 -3.65
CA PRO A 27 20.04 -3.38 -5.08
C PRO A 27 19.78 -2.00 -5.69
N GLU A 28 20.79 -1.43 -6.35
CA GLU A 28 20.69 -0.12 -6.97
C GLU A 28 19.84 -0.27 -8.24
N PHE A 29 18.52 -0.23 -8.09
CA PHE A 29 17.58 -0.25 -9.22
C PHE A 29 17.51 1.11 -9.95
N SER A 30 18.23 2.13 -9.45
CA SER A 30 18.32 3.47 -10.03
C SER A 30 19.18 3.46 -11.29
N GLY A 31 18.58 3.09 -12.43
CA GLY A 31 19.25 3.11 -13.74
C GLY A 31 18.77 2.02 -14.70
N ASP A 32 18.02 1.04 -14.21
CA ASP A 32 17.40 0.02 -15.05
C ASP A 32 16.23 0.64 -15.85
N GLN A 33 16.33 0.59 -17.18
CA GLN A 33 15.35 1.20 -18.09
C GLN A 33 13.97 0.54 -17.98
N ASP A 34 13.92 -0.78 -17.76
CA ASP A 34 12.68 -1.54 -17.66
C ASP A 34 12.00 -1.26 -16.33
N PHE A 35 12.77 -1.19 -15.24
CA PHE A 35 12.25 -0.78 -13.94
C PHE A 35 11.69 0.66 -13.96
N GLN A 36 12.38 1.57 -14.64
CA GLN A 36 11.92 2.94 -14.81
C GLN A 36 10.65 3.05 -15.66
N LEU A 37 10.51 2.23 -16.70
CA LEU A 37 9.29 2.13 -17.49
C LEU A 37 8.13 1.58 -16.64
N PHE A 38 8.39 0.55 -15.83
CA PHE A 38 7.44 0.00 -14.87
C PHE A 38 6.92 1.09 -13.92
N LEU A 39 7.81 1.85 -13.30
CA LEU A 39 7.42 2.88 -12.34
C LEU A 39 6.55 3.96 -12.98
N ARG A 40 6.90 4.44 -14.18
CA ARG A 40 6.08 5.42 -14.91
C ARG A 40 4.69 4.90 -15.23
N LYS A 41 4.59 3.67 -15.74
CA LYS A 41 3.29 3.03 -16.05
C LYS A 41 2.43 2.91 -14.78
N ASN A 42 3.00 2.41 -13.68
CA ASN A 42 2.27 2.24 -12.44
C ASN A 42 1.90 3.58 -11.78
N LEU A 43 2.71 4.64 -11.93
CA LEU A 43 2.36 5.99 -11.50
C LEU A 43 1.18 6.56 -12.27
N GLU A 44 1.16 6.39 -13.59
CA GLU A 44 0.02 6.81 -14.42
C GLU A 44 -1.24 6.02 -14.08
N PHE A 45 -1.10 4.72 -13.90
CA PHE A 45 -2.23 3.87 -13.53
C PHE A 45 -2.77 4.23 -12.14
N THR A 46 -1.90 4.39 -11.14
CA THR A 46 -2.28 4.85 -9.80
C THR A 46 -2.99 6.21 -9.84
N ARG A 47 -2.57 7.13 -10.72
CA ARG A 47 -3.25 8.43 -10.92
C ARG A 47 -4.66 8.24 -11.48
N LYS A 48 -4.86 7.31 -12.41
CA LYS A 48 -6.19 6.96 -12.94
C LYS A 48 -7.09 6.45 -11.82
N LEU A 49 -6.64 5.46 -11.03
CA LEU A 49 -7.42 4.91 -9.92
C LEU A 49 -7.85 6.01 -8.94
N ARG A 50 -6.96 6.96 -8.60
CA ARG A 50 -7.32 8.11 -7.74
C ARG A 50 -8.42 8.97 -8.35
N GLY A 51 -8.38 9.19 -9.66
CA GLY A 51 -9.43 9.93 -10.36
C GLY A 51 -10.78 9.23 -10.27
N ASP A 52 -10.79 7.92 -10.45
CA ASP A 52 -11.99 7.07 -10.39
C ASP A 52 -12.55 7.00 -8.95
N VAL A 53 -11.69 6.86 -7.94
CA VAL A 53 -12.08 6.94 -6.51
C VAL A 53 -12.68 8.29 -6.19
N ALA A 54 -12.04 9.40 -6.60
CA ALA A 54 -12.57 10.74 -6.37
C ALA A 54 -13.93 10.97 -7.06
N ALA A 55 -14.18 10.32 -8.20
CA ALA A 55 -15.49 10.37 -8.85
C ALA A 55 -16.57 9.64 -8.03
N LEU A 56 -16.24 8.47 -7.46
CA LEU A 56 -17.14 7.75 -6.55
C LEU A 56 -17.36 8.51 -5.24
N GLN A 57 -16.34 9.17 -4.68
CA GLN A 57 -16.49 10.03 -3.49
C GLN A 57 -17.49 11.16 -3.75
N ARG A 58 -17.40 11.81 -4.92
CA ARG A 58 -18.39 12.81 -5.36
C ARG A 58 -19.79 12.22 -5.45
N ALA A 59 -19.94 11.04 -6.07
CA ALA A 59 -21.24 10.37 -6.14
C ALA A 59 -21.84 10.06 -4.75
N VAL A 60 -21.01 9.64 -3.77
CA VAL A 60 -21.45 9.44 -2.38
C VAL A 60 -21.92 10.75 -1.74
N CYS A 61 -21.13 11.82 -1.90
CA CYS A 61 -21.46 13.15 -1.38
C CYS A 61 -22.77 13.67 -1.99
N ASP A 62 -22.92 13.62 -3.32
CA ASP A 62 -24.12 14.10 -4.02
C ASP A 62 -25.38 13.29 -3.63
N THR A 63 -25.24 11.97 -3.48
CA THR A 63 -26.39 11.07 -3.22
C THR A 63 -26.80 11.04 -1.74
N PHE A 64 -25.83 11.08 -0.82
CA PHE A 64 -26.05 10.83 0.60
C PHE A 64 -25.68 12.00 1.51
N GLN A 65 -25.15 13.09 0.95
CA GLN A 65 -24.66 14.26 1.70
C GLN A 65 -23.55 13.89 2.70
N LEU A 66 -22.78 12.84 2.42
CA LEU A 66 -21.61 12.41 3.19
C LEU A 66 -20.34 12.90 2.48
N CYS A 67 -19.82 14.04 2.91
CA CYS A 67 -18.74 14.75 2.22
C CYS A 67 -17.51 15.01 3.11
N GLU A 68 -17.70 15.08 4.44
CA GLU A 68 -16.65 15.39 5.42
C GLU A 68 -16.44 14.23 6.40
N GLU A 69 -15.19 13.91 6.72
CA GLU A 69 -14.87 12.77 7.61
C GLU A 69 -15.13 13.10 9.08
N GLU A 70 -14.95 14.37 9.45
CA GLU A 70 -14.96 14.89 10.81
C GLU A 70 -16.29 14.62 11.53
N GLU A 71 -17.40 14.70 10.81
CA GLU A 71 -18.74 14.48 11.33
C GLU A 71 -19.04 12.99 11.61
N LEU A 72 -18.23 12.08 11.06
CA LEU A 72 -18.51 10.64 11.02
C LEU A 72 -17.52 9.81 11.84
N LEU A 73 -16.58 10.46 12.54
CA LEU A 73 -15.50 9.80 13.29
C LEU A 73 -16.01 8.84 14.38
N LEU A 74 -17.10 9.18 15.08
CA LEU A 74 -17.69 8.31 16.11
C LEU A 74 -18.29 7.04 15.49
N VAL A 75 -18.94 7.17 14.34
CA VAL A 75 -19.52 6.03 13.61
C VAL A 75 -18.41 5.13 13.06
N ARG A 76 -17.32 5.73 12.54
CA ARG A 76 -16.15 4.99 12.03
C ARG A 76 -15.62 3.96 13.02
N GLN A 77 -15.48 4.34 14.30
CA GLN A 77 -14.96 3.45 15.33
C GLN A 77 -15.85 2.23 15.55
N HIS A 78 -17.17 2.41 15.43
CA HIS A 78 -18.14 1.33 15.57
C HIS A 78 -18.16 0.39 14.37
N LEU A 79 -17.87 0.91 13.17
CA LEU A 79 -17.90 0.13 11.92
C LEU A 79 -16.66 -0.75 11.73
N GLY A 80 -15.57 -0.52 12.45
CA GLY A 80 -14.36 -1.35 12.36
C GLY A 80 -13.70 -1.36 10.98
N ILE A 81 -13.85 -0.28 10.19
CA ILE A 81 -13.33 -0.21 8.82
C ILE A 81 -11.81 -0.09 8.86
N ALA A 82 -11.15 -1.20 8.51
CA ALA A 82 -9.70 -1.28 8.46
C ALA A 82 -9.14 -0.41 7.32
N GLN A 83 -8.09 0.35 7.65
CA GLN A 83 -7.24 1.02 6.69
C GLN A 83 -6.07 0.11 6.36
N ALA A 84 -5.80 -0.10 5.07
CA ALA A 84 -4.65 -0.88 4.65
C ALA A 84 -3.33 -0.17 5.05
N PRO A 85 -2.39 -0.88 5.71
CA PRO A 85 -1.13 -0.30 6.18
C PRO A 85 -0.17 0.03 5.04
N LEU A 86 0.60 1.12 5.18
CA LEU A 86 1.67 1.54 4.24
C LEU A 86 2.91 2.10 4.96
N GLU A 87 3.13 1.74 6.22
CA GLU A 87 4.22 2.24 7.06
C GLU A 87 5.60 1.88 6.48
N GLN A 88 5.73 0.74 5.80
CA GLN A 88 6.99 0.32 5.18
C GLN A 88 7.37 1.20 3.98
N CYS A 89 6.39 1.84 3.34
CA CYS A 89 6.63 2.79 2.26
C CYS A 89 7.08 4.18 2.76
N HIS A 90 7.04 4.42 4.07
CA HIS A 90 7.44 5.68 4.71
C HIS A 90 8.45 5.48 5.84
N SER A 91 8.96 4.27 6.01
CA SER A 91 9.91 3.96 7.06
C SER A 91 11.28 4.60 6.79
N ARG A 92 12.01 4.94 7.86
CA ARG A 92 13.39 5.44 7.73
C ARG A 92 14.33 4.38 7.14
N SER A 93 14.01 3.11 7.36
CA SER A 93 14.68 1.93 6.80
C SER A 93 13.88 1.39 5.63
N PHE A 94 13.65 2.24 4.62
CA PHE A 94 12.83 1.89 3.45
C PHE A 94 13.31 0.58 2.81
N GLN A 95 12.36 -0.32 2.53
CA GLN A 95 12.59 -1.59 1.85
C GLN A 95 11.56 -1.74 0.73
N ALA A 96 12.02 -1.77 -0.52
CA ALA A 96 11.15 -1.82 -1.69
C ALA A 96 10.22 -3.03 -1.66
N GLU A 97 10.74 -4.21 -1.31
CA GLU A 97 9.96 -5.44 -1.18
C GLU A 97 8.83 -5.31 -0.15
N ALA A 98 9.13 -4.82 1.05
CA ALA A 98 8.13 -4.64 2.10
C ALA A 98 7.07 -3.59 1.72
N CYS A 99 7.49 -2.50 1.06
CA CYS A 99 6.57 -1.48 0.56
C CYS A 99 5.66 -2.03 -0.54
N PHE A 100 6.22 -2.70 -1.56
CA PHE A 100 5.43 -3.29 -2.64
C PHE A 100 4.48 -4.38 -2.14
N SER A 101 4.92 -5.20 -1.18
CA SER A 101 4.05 -6.16 -0.50
C SER A 101 2.84 -5.46 0.15
N GLN A 102 3.06 -4.38 0.91
CA GLN A 102 1.96 -3.61 1.50
C GLN A 102 1.04 -2.98 0.45
N ILE A 103 1.60 -2.50 -0.68
CA ILE A 103 0.79 -1.96 -1.79
C ILE A 103 -0.10 -3.06 -2.40
N CYS A 104 0.44 -4.24 -2.71
CA CYS A 104 -0.36 -5.36 -3.24
C CYS A 104 -1.46 -5.79 -2.25
N ALA A 105 -1.11 -5.99 -0.99
CA ALA A 105 -2.08 -6.36 0.05
C ALA A 105 -3.21 -5.32 0.19
N GLY A 106 -2.87 -4.04 0.16
CA GLY A 106 -3.86 -2.97 0.25
C GLY A 106 -4.76 -2.89 -0.98
N LEU A 107 -4.23 -3.07 -2.19
CA LEU A 107 -5.03 -3.09 -3.42
C LEU A 107 -6.05 -4.23 -3.42
N LEU A 108 -5.64 -5.42 -2.96
CA LEU A 108 -6.56 -6.57 -2.81
C LEU A 108 -7.64 -6.31 -1.75
N HIS A 109 -7.28 -5.69 -0.63
CA HIS A 109 -8.23 -5.27 0.41
C HIS A 109 -9.31 -4.32 -0.14
N TYR A 110 -8.90 -3.28 -0.88
CA TYR A 110 -9.86 -2.34 -1.46
C TYR A 110 -10.66 -2.94 -2.62
N HIS A 111 -10.06 -3.80 -3.44
CA HIS A 111 -10.80 -4.56 -4.46
C HIS A 111 -11.99 -5.32 -3.83
N GLY A 112 -11.77 -6.03 -2.71
CA GLY A 112 -12.83 -6.73 -1.99
C GLY A 112 -13.86 -5.76 -1.38
N SER A 113 -13.38 -4.68 -0.74
CA SER A 113 -14.23 -3.69 -0.07
C SER A 113 -15.14 -2.91 -1.03
N LEU A 114 -14.76 -2.76 -2.30
CA LEU A 114 -15.56 -2.07 -3.32
C LEU A 114 -16.89 -2.77 -3.64
N ALA A 115 -17.05 -4.05 -3.31
CA ALA A 115 -18.35 -4.71 -3.44
C ALA A 115 -19.42 -4.05 -2.55
N SER A 116 -19.05 -3.54 -1.36
CA SER A 116 -19.97 -2.76 -0.52
C SER A 116 -20.33 -1.40 -1.13
N VAL A 117 -19.42 -0.81 -1.91
CA VAL A 117 -19.67 0.45 -2.64
C VAL A 117 -20.58 0.19 -3.85
N LEU A 118 -20.43 -0.97 -4.50
CA LEU A 118 -21.30 -1.40 -5.62
C LEU A 118 -22.76 -1.49 -5.17
N GLU A 119 -23.03 -2.10 -4.01
CA GLU A 119 -24.37 -2.15 -3.42
C GLU A 119 -24.91 -0.77 -3.07
N LEU A 120 -24.04 0.14 -2.63
CA LEU A 120 -24.42 1.50 -2.24
C LEU A 120 -24.74 2.41 -3.45
N LEU A 121 -24.00 2.26 -4.55
CA LEU A 121 -24.08 3.10 -5.73
C LEU A 121 -24.40 2.29 -7.00
N PRO A 122 -25.59 1.66 -7.11
CA PRO A 122 -25.93 0.82 -8.26
C PRO A 122 -25.93 1.60 -9.58
N ALA A 123 -26.26 2.90 -9.56
CA ALA A 123 -26.19 3.78 -10.73
C ALA A 123 -24.75 3.99 -11.26
N HIS A 124 -23.74 3.69 -10.44
CA HIS A 124 -22.32 3.82 -10.78
C HIS A 124 -21.61 2.46 -10.87
N ALA A 125 -22.36 1.36 -11.02
CA ALA A 125 -21.81 0.00 -11.02
C ALA A 125 -20.63 -0.17 -11.98
N GLY A 126 -20.77 0.29 -13.23
CA GLY A 126 -19.70 0.19 -14.24
C GLY A 126 -18.46 1.06 -13.97
N LEU A 127 -18.50 1.98 -13.00
CA LEU A 127 -17.31 2.67 -12.49
C LEU A 127 -16.68 1.87 -11.35
N VAL A 128 -17.50 1.33 -10.43
CA VAL A 128 -17.03 0.52 -9.31
C VAL A 128 -16.34 -0.77 -9.80
N GLU A 129 -16.97 -1.50 -10.73
CA GLU A 129 -16.41 -2.73 -11.31
C GLU A 129 -15.09 -2.47 -12.07
N ARG A 130 -15.00 -1.34 -12.76
CA ARG A 130 -13.77 -0.92 -13.44
C ARG A 130 -12.67 -0.63 -12.43
N LEU A 131 -12.99 0.06 -11.36
CA LEU A 131 -12.06 0.37 -10.29
C LEU A 131 -11.58 -0.90 -9.58
N GLN A 132 -12.46 -1.90 -9.39
CA GLN A 132 -12.09 -3.23 -8.89
C GLN A 132 -11.08 -3.90 -9.83
N LEU A 133 -11.40 -3.97 -11.12
CA LEU A 133 -10.51 -4.56 -12.12
C LEU A 133 -9.16 -3.84 -12.17
N ASP A 134 -9.16 -2.51 -12.14
CA ASP A 134 -7.95 -1.71 -12.18
C ASP A 134 -7.10 -1.88 -10.91
N ALA A 135 -7.71 -2.03 -9.73
CA ALA A 135 -6.99 -2.33 -8.49
C ALA A 135 -6.34 -3.73 -8.54
N ALA A 136 -7.06 -4.73 -9.04
CA ALA A 136 -6.51 -6.08 -9.23
C ALA A 136 -5.35 -6.09 -10.23
N ASN A 137 -5.51 -5.39 -11.37
CA ASN A 137 -4.47 -5.26 -12.39
C ASN A 137 -3.22 -4.56 -11.85
N LEU A 138 -3.38 -3.49 -11.07
CA LEU A 138 -2.25 -2.79 -10.46
C LEU A 138 -1.50 -3.71 -9.48
N SER A 139 -2.24 -4.48 -8.68
CA SER A 139 -1.64 -5.46 -7.77
C SER A 139 -0.84 -6.51 -8.52
N SER A 140 -1.42 -7.11 -9.57
CA SER A 140 -0.73 -8.11 -10.40
C SER A 140 0.51 -7.56 -11.10
N ASN A 141 0.43 -6.32 -11.62
CA ASN A 141 1.58 -5.68 -12.27
C ASN A 141 2.74 -5.45 -11.29
N ILE A 142 2.44 -4.98 -10.06
CA ILE A 142 3.46 -4.78 -9.03
C ILE A 142 4.05 -6.14 -8.59
N GLN A 143 3.20 -7.15 -8.40
CA GLN A 143 3.65 -8.49 -8.03
C GLN A 143 4.57 -9.10 -9.10
N GLN A 144 4.19 -9.04 -10.38
CA GLN A 144 5.04 -9.54 -11.47
C GLN A 144 6.40 -8.83 -11.48
N GLN A 145 6.41 -7.51 -11.27
CA GLN A 145 7.68 -6.78 -11.20
C GLN A 145 8.53 -7.20 -10.01
N MET A 146 7.93 -7.49 -8.85
CA MET A 146 8.68 -8.02 -7.71
C MET A 146 9.35 -9.36 -8.06
N GLU A 147 8.65 -10.24 -8.78
CA GLU A 147 9.20 -11.52 -9.27
C GLU A 147 10.35 -11.30 -10.25
N ASP A 148 10.18 -10.39 -11.21
CA ASP A 148 11.20 -10.07 -12.22
C ASP A 148 12.48 -9.48 -11.60
N LEU A 149 12.35 -8.76 -10.47
CA LEU A 149 13.46 -8.20 -9.70
C LEU A 149 14.07 -9.20 -8.69
N GLY A 150 13.53 -10.43 -8.59
CA GLY A 150 13.96 -11.43 -7.62
C GLY A 150 13.64 -11.07 -6.16
N LEU A 151 12.69 -10.16 -5.93
CA LEU A 151 12.20 -9.83 -4.59
C LEU A 151 11.26 -10.92 -4.09
N ALA A 152 11.22 -11.17 -2.79
CA ALA A 152 10.33 -12.20 -2.27
C ALA A 152 8.87 -11.78 -2.51
N THR A 153 8.12 -12.63 -3.21
CA THR A 153 6.71 -12.37 -3.49
C THR A 153 5.81 -13.08 -2.50
N VAL A 154 4.83 -12.33 -2.00
CA VAL A 154 3.76 -12.91 -1.20
C VAL A 154 2.69 -13.38 -2.18
N THR A 155 2.48 -14.70 -2.25
CA THR A 155 1.33 -15.25 -2.99
C THR A 155 0.07 -14.96 -2.19
N TYR A 156 -0.72 -14.00 -2.66
CA TYR A 156 -2.03 -13.75 -2.07
C TYR A 156 -3.01 -14.84 -2.52
N PRO A 157 -3.84 -15.40 -1.63
CA PRO A 157 -4.87 -16.35 -2.04
C PRO A 157 -5.75 -15.72 -3.13
N ALA A 158 -5.98 -16.45 -4.22
CA ALA A 158 -6.94 -16.03 -5.26
C ALA A 158 -8.35 -15.82 -4.68
N GLU A 159 -8.63 -16.44 -3.53
CA GLU A 159 -9.84 -16.33 -2.74
C GLU A 159 -9.73 -15.27 -1.62
N GLY A 160 -8.91 -14.24 -1.81
CA GLY A 160 -8.85 -13.03 -0.96
C GLY A 160 -10.12 -12.18 -0.98
N ARG A 161 -11.30 -12.81 -1.09
CA ARG A 161 -12.57 -12.22 -0.67
C ARG A 161 -12.55 -12.17 0.84
N GLY A 162 -11.84 -11.20 1.41
CA GLY A 162 -12.04 -10.84 2.80
C GLY A 162 -13.55 -10.73 3.05
N ALA A 163 -14.02 -11.24 4.19
CA ALA A 163 -15.44 -11.19 4.52
C ALA A 163 -15.92 -9.75 4.33
N LEU A 164 -16.94 -9.56 3.48
CA LEU A 164 -17.49 -8.24 3.23
C LEU A 164 -17.90 -7.62 4.57
N PRO A 165 -17.62 -6.34 4.80
CA PRO A 165 -18.08 -5.69 6.01
C PRO A 165 -19.60 -5.79 6.07
N ALA A 166 -20.10 -6.50 7.07
CA ALA A 166 -21.53 -6.65 7.30
C ALA A 166 -22.03 -5.41 8.05
N PHE A 167 -22.79 -4.57 7.37
CA PHE A 167 -23.36 -3.36 7.97
C PHE A 167 -24.71 -3.67 8.62
N SER A 168 -24.89 -3.26 9.88
CA SER A 168 -26.12 -3.50 10.63
C SER A 168 -27.29 -2.59 10.24
N SER A 169 -27.05 -1.55 9.43
CA SER A 169 -28.09 -0.63 8.95
C SER A 169 -27.71 0.01 7.62
N ARG A 170 -28.69 0.59 6.92
CA ARG A 170 -28.46 1.37 5.68
C ARG A 170 -27.55 2.57 5.93
N PHE A 171 -27.71 3.25 7.06
CA PHE A 171 -26.82 4.36 7.44
C PHE A 171 -25.38 3.88 7.64
N HIS A 172 -25.18 2.76 8.32
CA HIS A 172 -23.86 2.15 8.48
C HIS A 172 -23.24 1.75 7.13
N GLN A 173 -24.05 1.27 6.17
CA GLN A 173 -23.58 0.98 4.82
C GLN A 173 -23.15 2.25 4.07
N GLN A 174 -23.90 3.35 4.20
CA GLN A 174 -23.55 4.64 3.59
C GLN A 174 -22.23 5.19 4.15
N VAL A 175 -22.14 5.29 5.48
CA VAL A 175 -20.91 5.75 6.16
C VAL A 175 -19.75 4.79 5.89
N GLY A 176 -20.05 3.49 5.78
CA GLY A 176 -19.07 2.47 5.43
C GLY A 176 -18.48 2.65 4.04
N GLY A 177 -19.34 2.81 3.03
CA GLY A 177 -18.91 3.09 1.66
C GLY A 177 -18.12 4.40 1.56
N PHE A 178 -18.53 5.43 2.28
CA PHE A 178 -17.79 6.69 2.39
C PHE A 178 -16.35 6.46 2.90
N PHE A 179 -16.17 5.78 4.04
CA PHE A 179 -14.84 5.54 4.60
C PHE A 179 -14.00 4.56 3.78
N ILE A 180 -14.61 3.57 3.11
CA ILE A 180 -13.88 2.69 2.17
C ILE A 180 -13.23 3.54 1.08
N LEU A 181 -13.98 4.44 0.45
CA LEU A 181 -13.46 5.31 -0.61
C LEU A 181 -12.43 6.31 -0.07
N ALA A 182 -12.67 6.93 1.09
CA ALA A 182 -11.73 7.86 1.71
C ALA A 182 -10.40 7.19 2.10
N ASN A 183 -10.47 5.99 2.67
CA ASN A 183 -9.28 5.19 3.00
C ASN A 183 -8.54 4.77 1.72
N PHE A 184 -9.27 4.39 0.66
CA PHE A 184 -8.65 4.00 -0.60
C PHE A 184 -7.93 5.18 -1.27
N GLN A 185 -8.55 6.37 -1.25
CA GLN A 185 -7.93 7.59 -1.76
C GLN A 185 -6.61 7.90 -1.05
N ARG A 186 -6.60 7.88 0.29
CA ARG A 186 -5.38 8.09 1.11
C ARG A 186 -4.31 7.04 0.85
N PHE A 187 -4.72 5.79 0.70
CA PHE A 187 -3.84 4.68 0.35
C PHE A 187 -3.17 4.91 -1.01
N LEU A 188 -3.94 5.23 -2.05
CA LEU A 188 -3.40 5.46 -3.40
C LEU A 188 -2.49 6.69 -3.45
N GLU A 189 -2.77 7.72 -2.65
CA GLU A 189 -1.89 8.90 -2.53
C GLU A 189 -0.53 8.53 -1.95
N THR A 190 -0.53 7.70 -0.92
CA THR A 190 0.67 7.21 -0.26
C THR A 190 1.45 6.28 -1.18
N ALA A 191 0.78 5.33 -1.83
CA ALA A 191 1.38 4.43 -2.81
C ALA A 191 1.98 5.19 -4.00
N TYR A 192 1.28 6.20 -4.53
CA TYR A 192 1.79 7.06 -5.58
C TYR A 192 3.08 7.79 -5.18
N ARG A 193 3.13 8.33 -3.96
CA ARG A 193 4.34 8.99 -3.44
C ARG A 193 5.49 7.99 -3.34
N ALA A 194 5.24 6.80 -2.81
CA ALA A 194 6.25 5.74 -2.69
C ALA A 194 6.80 5.32 -4.06
N LEU A 195 5.93 5.04 -5.04
CA LEU A 195 6.34 4.71 -6.42
C LEU A 195 7.15 5.85 -7.06
N ARG A 196 6.76 7.10 -6.80
CA ARG A 196 7.46 8.27 -7.32
C ARG A 196 8.85 8.44 -6.72
N HIS A 197 9.05 8.06 -5.46
CA HIS A 197 10.36 8.13 -4.83
C HIS A 197 11.37 7.13 -5.40
N LEU A 198 10.89 6.08 -6.07
CA LEU A 198 11.72 5.06 -6.71
C LEU A 198 12.03 5.37 -8.19
N ALA A 199 11.28 6.30 -8.78
CA ALA A 199 11.35 6.68 -10.20
C ALA A 199 12.35 7.81 -10.40
#